data_AF-A0A3D4LM06-F1
#
_entry.id   AF-A0A3D4LM06-F1
#
_cell.length_a   1.000
_cell.length_b   1.000
_cell.length_c   1.000
_cell.angle_alpha   90.00
_cell.angle_beta   90.00
_cell.angle_gamma   90.00
#
_symmetry.space_group_name_H-M   'P 1'
#
loop_
_entity.id
_entity.type
_entity.pdbx_description
1 polymer ?
#
loop_
_entity_poly.entity_id
_entity_poly.type
_entity_poly.pdbx_seq_one_letter_code
_entity_poly.pdbx_strand_id
1 'polypeptide(L)'
;MRRKNIAVFCIFCSILIFMVGCEKTITEAYQYPVVPGMEEWKKLKSLPEMAEACQIPEDILDCMTTEALIETVVNYPLFGNVFAYENRKTGLEHVKGYFNGLQELYERDDAIEKMETYIGENFRNLEDFNEKFRKQFAELILNNIKETVD
;
A
#
# COMPACT_ATOMS: atom_id res chain seq x y z
N MET A 1 -40.66 32.87 -31.14
CA MET A 1 -39.31 32.85 -30.55
C MET A 1 -39.05 31.48 -29.95
N ARG A 2 -37.91 30.88 -30.33
CA ARG A 2 -37.51 29.50 -30.07
C ARG A 2 -37.24 29.27 -28.57
N ARG A 3 -37.99 28.39 -27.90
CA ARG A 3 -37.52 27.70 -26.69
C ARG A 3 -36.86 26.40 -27.14
N LYS A 4 -35.58 26.46 -27.50
CA LYS A 4 -34.77 25.28 -27.77
C LYS A 4 -33.99 24.95 -26.50
N ASN A 5 -34.31 23.81 -25.90
CA ASN A 5 -33.40 22.83 -25.30
C ASN A 5 -32.22 23.42 -24.50
N ILE A 6 -32.45 23.79 -23.25
CA ILE A 6 -31.37 24.10 -22.28
C ILE A 6 -31.10 22.90 -21.35
N ALA A 7 -32.00 21.92 -21.26
CA ALA A 7 -31.83 20.78 -20.35
C ALA A 7 -30.86 19.68 -20.85
N VAL A 8 -30.44 19.70 -22.12
CA VAL A 8 -29.58 18.63 -22.68
C VAL A 8 -28.09 18.96 -22.55
N PHE A 9 -27.73 20.21 -22.25
CA PHE A 9 -26.32 20.62 -22.13
C PHE A 9 -25.71 20.35 -20.74
N CYS A 10 -26.55 20.10 -19.73
CA CYS A 10 -26.09 19.83 -18.36
C CYS A 10 -25.82 18.34 -18.07
N ILE A 11 -26.15 17.42 -18.98
CA ILE A 11 -25.96 15.97 -18.76
C ILE A 11 -24.63 15.48 -19.37
N PHE A 12 -24.01 16.27 -20.26
CA PHE A 12 -22.72 15.92 -20.88
C PHE A 12 -21.47 16.40 -20.12
N CYS A 13 -21.62 17.23 -19.09
CA CYS A 13 -20.48 17.64 -18.24
C CYS A 13 -20.22 16.69 -17.06
N SER A 14 -21.05 15.68 -16.85
CA SER A 14 -20.99 14.78 -15.69
C SER A 14 -20.36 13.40 -15.99
N ILE A 15 -19.78 13.17 -17.18
CA ILE A 15 -19.10 11.91 -17.54
C ILE A 15 -17.67 12.15 -18.04
N LEU A 16 -16.96 13.08 -17.41
CA LEU A 16 -15.50 13.12 -17.49
C LEU A 16 -14.96 13.13 -16.06
N ILE A 17 -15.34 12.10 -15.29
CA ILE A 17 -14.45 11.65 -14.22
C ILE A 17 -13.24 11.16 -15.00
N PHE A 18 -12.16 11.95 -14.93
CA PHE A 18 -10.88 11.63 -15.54
C PHE A 18 -10.55 10.18 -15.14
N MET A 19 -10.66 9.26 -16.08
CA MET A 19 -9.87 8.04 -16.04
C MET A 19 -8.44 8.52 -16.24
N VAL A 20 -7.79 8.97 -15.16
CA VAL A 20 -6.34 9.12 -15.13
C VAL A 20 -5.83 7.69 -15.20
N GLY A 21 -5.75 7.17 -16.42
CA GLY A 21 -5.04 5.94 -16.67
C GLY A 21 -3.57 6.19 -16.35
N CYS A 22 -2.92 5.18 -15.80
CA CYS A 22 -1.50 5.24 -15.59
C CYS A 22 -0.77 5.47 -16.93
N GLU A 23 -0.09 6.62 -17.10
CA GLU A 23 0.69 6.89 -18.32
C GLU A 23 1.91 5.96 -18.42
N LYS A 24 2.45 5.53 -17.27
CA LYS A 24 3.60 4.64 -17.19
C LYS A 24 3.51 3.73 -15.96
N THR A 25 3.57 2.42 -16.20
CA THR A 25 3.69 1.41 -15.15
C THR A 25 4.95 1.62 -14.31
N ILE A 26 4.78 1.65 -12.99
CA ILE A 26 5.85 1.80 -12.00
C ILE A 26 6.26 0.40 -11.52
N THR A 27 7.49 0.02 -11.85
CA THR A 27 8.05 -1.31 -11.54
C THR A 27 9.03 -1.30 -10.38
N GLU A 28 9.28 -0.13 -9.78
CA GLU A 28 10.19 0.05 -8.65
C GLU A 28 9.41 0.39 -7.39
N ALA A 29 9.89 -0.09 -6.24
CA ALA A 29 9.27 0.20 -4.95
C ALA A 29 9.29 1.70 -4.62
N TYR A 30 8.22 2.18 -4.03
CA TYR A 30 8.12 3.55 -3.56
C TYR A 30 9.14 3.82 -2.45
N GLN A 31 9.90 4.89 -2.61
CA GLN A 31 10.89 5.33 -1.64
C GLN A 31 10.24 6.36 -0.70
N TYR A 32 9.96 5.96 0.53
CA TYR A 32 9.35 6.83 1.52
C TYR A 32 10.23 8.06 1.78
N PRO A 33 9.70 9.29 1.64
CA PRO A 33 10.51 10.51 1.72
C PRO A 33 10.99 10.81 3.15
N VAL A 34 10.30 10.26 4.15
CA VAL A 34 10.64 10.44 5.57
C VAL A 34 10.56 9.08 6.26
N VAL A 35 11.66 8.64 6.87
CA VAL A 35 11.75 7.33 7.56
C VAL A 35 12.38 7.47 8.96
N PRO A 36 12.15 6.51 9.87
CA PRO A 36 12.77 6.49 11.18
C PRO A 36 14.29 6.74 11.14
N GLY A 37 14.76 7.65 12.00
CA GLY A 37 16.17 8.06 12.07
C GLY A 37 16.47 9.43 11.46
N MET A 38 15.62 9.94 10.56
CA MET A 38 15.74 11.28 9.97
C MET A 38 15.34 12.40 10.95
N GLU A 39 15.84 13.62 10.74
CA GLU A 39 15.46 14.79 11.54
C GLU A 39 14.00 15.21 11.31
N GLU A 40 13.51 15.05 10.08
CA GLU A 40 12.12 15.25 9.68
C GLU A 40 11.21 14.28 10.43
N TRP A 41 11.60 13.01 10.55
CA TRP A 41 10.83 12.01 11.28
C TRP A 41 10.66 12.36 12.76
N LYS A 42 11.72 12.88 13.40
CA LYS A 42 11.67 13.30 14.81
C LYS A 42 10.69 14.45 15.06
N LYS A 43 10.30 15.19 14.02
CA LYS A 43 9.31 16.27 14.11
C LYS A 43 7.87 15.73 14.16
N LEU A 44 7.62 14.52 13.65
CA LEU A 44 6.32 13.85 13.72
C LEU A 44 6.05 13.43 15.17
N LYS A 45 4.95 13.92 15.77
CA LYS A 45 4.64 13.79 17.20
C LYS A 45 3.54 12.80 17.50
N SER A 46 2.88 12.28 16.48
CA SER A 46 1.76 11.35 16.65
C SER A 46 1.79 10.24 15.61
N LEU A 47 1.17 9.10 15.94
CA LEU A 47 1.00 8.00 14.98
C LEU A 47 0.26 8.45 13.71
N PRO A 48 -0.82 9.25 13.76
CA PRO A 48 -1.45 9.78 12.56
C PRO A 48 -0.50 10.60 11.68
N GLU A 49 0.35 11.46 12.25
CA GLU A 49 1.34 12.22 11.47
C GLU A 49 2.38 11.31 10.81
N MET A 50 2.81 10.24 11.50
CA MET A 50 3.73 9.25 10.92
C MET A 50 3.06 8.42 9.82
N ALA A 51 1.80 8.01 10.03
CA ALA A 51 1.01 7.27 9.04
C ALA A 51 0.76 8.11 7.79
N GLU A 52 0.47 9.39 7.95
CA GLU A 52 0.28 10.34 6.84
C GLU A 52 1.58 10.48 6.02
N ALA A 53 2.72 10.63 6.70
CA ALA A 53 4.03 10.71 6.04
C ALA A 53 4.43 9.41 5.29
N CYS A 54 3.75 8.30 5.56
CA CYS A 54 3.98 7.02 4.92
C CYS A 54 2.86 6.61 3.95
N GLN A 55 1.91 7.49 3.61
CA GLN A 55 0.98 7.20 2.50
C GLN A 55 1.70 7.25 1.16
N ILE A 56 1.31 6.36 0.25
CA ILE A 56 1.76 6.38 -1.14
C ILE A 56 0.83 7.33 -1.91
N PRO A 57 1.32 8.31 -2.68
CA PRO A 57 0.46 9.14 -3.52
C PRO A 57 -0.42 8.28 -4.45
N GLU A 58 -1.72 8.59 -4.58
CA GLU A 58 -2.67 7.77 -5.35
C GLU A 58 -2.23 7.57 -6.81
N ASP A 59 -1.71 8.64 -7.44
CA ASP A 59 -1.18 8.60 -8.80
C ASP A 59 0.04 7.69 -8.97
N ILE A 60 0.77 7.42 -7.89
CA ILE A 60 1.85 6.43 -7.86
C ILE A 60 1.27 5.04 -7.57
N LEU A 61 0.44 4.92 -6.53
CA LEU A 61 -0.11 3.66 -6.04
C LEU A 61 -0.87 2.89 -7.12
N ASP A 62 -1.76 3.58 -7.83
CA ASP A 62 -2.58 3.02 -8.92
C ASP A 62 -1.73 2.56 -10.13
N CYS A 63 -0.51 3.10 -10.22
CA CYS A 63 0.43 2.84 -11.30
C CYS A 63 1.43 1.73 -11.01
N MET A 64 1.50 1.22 -9.77
CA MET A 64 2.49 0.22 -9.37
C MET A 64 2.14 -1.17 -9.91
N THR A 65 3.16 -1.93 -10.34
CA THR A 65 2.99 -3.39 -10.46
C THR A 65 2.80 -4.00 -9.09
N THR A 66 2.21 -5.20 -9.04
CA THR A 66 2.05 -5.94 -7.79
C THR A 66 3.41 -6.22 -7.12
N GLU A 67 4.47 -6.51 -7.87
CA GLU A 67 5.82 -6.70 -7.32
C GLU A 67 6.36 -5.43 -6.65
N ALA A 68 6.25 -4.28 -7.33
CA ALA A 68 6.68 -2.99 -6.79
C ALA A 68 5.89 -2.64 -5.52
N LEU A 69 4.57 -2.89 -5.53
CA LEU A 69 3.69 -2.67 -4.38
C LEU A 69 4.07 -3.57 -3.21
N ILE A 70 4.36 -4.86 -3.45
CA ILE A 70 4.79 -5.80 -2.40
C ILE A 70 6.08 -5.31 -1.74
N GLU A 71 7.09 -4.97 -2.52
CA GLU A 71 8.35 -4.47 -1.96
C GLU A 71 8.14 -3.16 -1.18
N THR A 72 7.26 -2.28 -1.66
CA THR A 72 6.86 -1.05 -0.96
C THR A 72 6.20 -1.33 0.38
N VAL A 73 5.26 -2.28 0.41
CA VAL A 73 4.53 -2.69 1.61
C VAL A 73 5.48 -3.33 2.61
N VAL A 74 6.32 -4.27 2.20
CA VAL A 74 7.28 -4.93 3.09
C VAL A 74 8.31 -3.95 3.66
N ASN A 75 8.59 -2.86 2.92
CA ASN A 75 9.47 -1.77 3.35
C ASN A 75 8.77 -0.64 4.11
N TYR A 76 7.47 -0.75 4.37
CA TYR A 76 6.68 0.25 5.08
C TYR A 76 7.33 0.70 6.41
N PRO A 77 7.58 2.01 6.65
CA PRO A 77 8.39 2.46 7.79
C PRO A 77 7.80 2.12 9.16
N LEU A 78 6.49 1.91 9.24
CA LEU A 78 5.77 1.57 10.48
C LEU A 78 5.36 0.09 10.55
N PHE A 79 5.96 -0.81 9.76
CA PHE A 79 5.61 -2.24 9.78
C PHE A 79 5.71 -2.85 11.19
N GLY A 80 6.62 -2.32 12.02
CA GLY A 80 6.80 -2.72 13.42
C GLY A 80 5.54 -2.60 14.28
N ASN A 81 4.61 -1.70 13.94
CA ASN A 81 3.37 -1.49 14.68
C ASN A 81 2.47 -2.74 14.71
N VAL A 82 2.57 -3.62 13.71
CA VAL A 82 1.86 -4.91 13.72
C VAL A 82 2.26 -5.76 14.92
N PHE A 83 3.54 -5.73 15.30
CA PHE A 83 4.09 -6.55 16.37
C PHE A 83 3.90 -5.95 17.78
N ALA A 84 3.32 -4.74 17.89
CA ALA A 84 3.00 -4.12 19.17
C ALA A 84 1.73 -4.69 19.83
N TYR A 85 0.94 -5.47 19.08
CA TYR A 85 -0.29 -6.11 19.55
C TYR A 85 -0.03 -7.53 20.05
N GLU A 86 -0.82 -7.99 21.02
CA GLU A 86 -0.78 -9.38 21.50
C GLU A 86 -1.11 -10.38 20.38
N ASN A 87 -2.07 -10.01 19.52
CA ASN A 87 -2.45 -10.78 18.35
C ASN A 87 -1.95 -10.10 17.08
N ARG A 88 -1.10 -10.80 16.32
CA ARG A 88 -0.50 -10.27 15.08
C ARG A 88 -1.54 -9.99 13.99
N LYS A 89 -2.61 -10.79 13.86
CA LYS A 89 -3.68 -10.52 12.89
C LYS A 89 -4.41 -9.23 13.25
N THR A 90 -4.74 -9.03 14.53
CA THR A 90 -5.31 -7.76 15.01
C THR A 90 -4.39 -6.58 14.70
N GLY A 91 -3.08 -6.72 14.94
CA GLY A 91 -2.10 -5.69 14.58
C GLY A 91 -2.10 -5.40 13.07
N LEU A 92 -2.14 -6.43 12.22
CA LEU A 92 -2.20 -6.27 10.77
C LEU A 92 -3.47 -5.56 10.32
N GLU A 93 -4.64 -5.93 10.84
CA GLU A 93 -5.91 -5.25 10.53
C GLU A 93 -5.87 -3.77 10.93
N HIS A 94 -5.29 -3.46 12.10
CA HIS A 94 -5.11 -2.07 12.52
C HIS A 94 -4.21 -1.29 11.57
N VAL A 95 -3.05 -1.85 11.17
CA VAL A 95 -2.14 -1.19 10.23
C VAL A 95 -2.77 -1.02 8.85
N LYS A 96 -3.45 -2.05 8.34
CA LYS A 96 -4.22 -1.99 7.09
C LYS A 96 -5.29 -0.90 7.14
N GLY A 97 -5.90 -0.66 8.30
CA GLY A 97 -6.91 0.38 8.48
C GLY A 97 -6.43 1.82 8.20
N TYR A 98 -5.12 2.08 8.22
CA TYR A 98 -4.57 3.43 7.99
C TYR A 98 -3.45 3.51 6.96
N PHE A 99 -3.06 2.40 6.31
CA PHE A 99 -2.00 2.38 5.31
C PHE A 99 -2.53 1.93 3.95
N ASN A 100 -2.55 2.85 2.97
CA ASN A 100 -3.11 2.60 1.65
C ASN A 100 -2.39 1.51 0.84
N GLY A 101 -1.08 1.31 1.02
CA GLY A 101 -0.37 0.23 0.33
C GLY A 101 -0.84 -1.17 0.72
N LEU A 102 -1.18 -1.39 2.00
CA LEU A 102 -1.82 -2.65 2.42
C LEU A 102 -3.25 -2.76 1.93
N GLN A 103 -3.99 -1.65 1.86
CA GLN A 103 -5.36 -1.66 1.33
C GLN A 103 -5.33 -2.10 -0.13
N GLU A 104 -4.50 -1.45 -0.95
CA GLU A 104 -4.37 -1.76 -2.38
C GLU A 104 -3.88 -3.18 -2.65
N LEU A 105 -2.89 -3.67 -1.87
CA LEU A 105 -2.36 -5.02 -2.07
C LEU A 105 -3.42 -6.11 -1.85
N TYR A 106 -4.39 -5.87 -0.97
CA TYR A 106 -5.48 -6.83 -0.72
C TYR A 106 -6.52 -6.86 -1.85
N GLU A 107 -6.55 -5.84 -2.71
CA GLU A 107 -7.45 -5.76 -3.87
C GLU A 107 -6.79 -6.31 -5.16
N ARG A 108 -5.53 -6.77 -5.09
CA ARG A 108 -4.80 -7.31 -6.25
C ARG A 108 -5.04 -8.81 -6.39
N ASP A 109 -5.68 -9.22 -7.49
CA ASP A 109 -5.99 -10.63 -7.79
C ASP A 109 -4.75 -11.54 -7.82
N ASP A 110 -3.58 -11.02 -8.20
CA ASP A 110 -2.31 -11.75 -8.28
C ASP A 110 -1.44 -11.63 -7.02
N ALA A 111 -1.92 -10.99 -5.95
CA ALA A 111 -1.14 -10.72 -4.74
C ALA A 111 -0.56 -11.99 -4.11
N ILE A 112 -1.33 -13.08 -4.03
CA ILE A 112 -0.88 -14.34 -3.43
C ILE A 112 0.33 -14.90 -4.19
N GLU A 113 0.22 -15.04 -5.51
CA GLU A 113 1.29 -15.58 -6.37
C GLU A 113 2.56 -14.73 -6.28
N LYS A 114 2.40 -13.41 -6.35
CA LYS A 114 3.53 -12.48 -6.33
C LYS A 114 4.20 -12.41 -4.96
N MET A 115 3.43 -12.48 -3.87
CA MET A 115 3.98 -12.54 -2.50
C MET A 115 4.77 -13.82 -2.25
N GLU A 116 4.27 -14.98 -2.72
CA GLU A 116 5.00 -16.25 -2.60
C GLU A 116 6.36 -16.18 -3.32
N THR A 117 6.35 -15.65 -4.54
CA THR A 117 7.57 -15.40 -5.33
C THR A 117 8.53 -14.47 -4.57
N TYR A 118 8.04 -13.30 -4.14
CA TYR A 118 8.83 -12.30 -3.43
C TYR A 118 9.48 -12.86 -2.16
N ILE A 119 8.71 -13.59 -1.33
CA ILE A 119 9.23 -14.18 -0.09
C ILE A 119 10.28 -15.25 -0.40
N GLY A 120 10.02 -16.09 -1.41
CA GLY A 120 10.91 -17.14 -1.85
C GLY A 120 12.23 -16.63 -2.42
N GLU A 121 12.25 -15.43 -3.01
CA GLU A 121 13.44 -14.81 -3.59
C GLU A 121 14.23 -13.99 -2.57
N ASN A 122 13.57 -13.16 -1.77
CA ASN A 122 14.22 -12.13 -0.96
C ASN A 122 14.63 -12.60 0.45
N PHE A 123 14.04 -13.69 0.97
CA PHE A 123 14.28 -14.13 2.35
C PHE A 123 14.87 -15.54 2.49
N ARG A 124 15.71 -15.96 1.53
CA ARG A 124 16.38 -17.27 1.52
C ARG A 124 17.47 -17.41 2.58
N ASN A 125 18.25 -16.35 2.80
CA ASN A 125 19.38 -16.32 3.74
C ASN A 125 19.21 -15.15 4.71
N LEU A 126 18.76 -15.42 5.94
CA LEU A 126 18.50 -14.40 6.94
C LEU A 126 19.61 -14.37 7.99
N GLU A 127 20.56 -13.46 7.83
CA GLU A 127 21.56 -13.13 8.86
C GLU A 127 21.16 -11.86 9.64
N ASP A 128 20.44 -10.95 9.00
CA ASP A 128 19.98 -9.68 9.59
C ASP A 128 18.68 -9.87 10.39
N PHE A 129 18.68 -9.35 11.62
CA PHE A 129 17.52 -9.37 12.50
C PHE A 129 16.32 -8.59 11.93
N ASN A 130 16.54 -7.43 11.32
CA ASN A 130 15.48 -6.63 10.69
C ASN A 130 14.85 -7.38 9.51
N GLU A 131 15.66 -8.04 8.69
CA GLU A 131 15.16 -8.88 7.59
C GLU A 131 14.27 -10.02 8.09
N LYS A 132 14.57 -10.58 9.27
CA LYS A 132 13.69 -11.57 9.92
C LYS A 132 12.33 -10.99 10.29
N PHE A 133 12.23 -9.73 10.74
CA PHE A 133 10.91 -9.12 10.99
C PHE A 133 10.17 -8.79 9.71
N ARG A 134 10.88 -8.33 8.67
CA ARG A 134 10.29 -8.11 7.35
C ARG A 134 9.71 -9.38 6.76
N LYS A 135 10.44 -10.50 6.85
CA LYS A 135 9.93 -11.82 6.46
C LYS A 135 8.66 -12.18 7.24
N GLN A 136 8.67 -12.05 8.56
CA GLN A 136 7.49 -12.36 9.38
C GLN A 136 6.29 -11.48 9.03
N PHE A 137 6.52 -10.22 8.70
CA PHE A 137 5.48 -9.31 8.26
C PHE A 137 4.92 -9.72 6.90
N ALA A 138 5.78 -10.03 5.92
CA ALA A 138 5.39 -10.52 4.61
C ALA A 138 4.59 -11.85 4.71
N GLU A 139 5.07 -12.81 5.50
CA GLU A 139 4.36 -14.08 5.73
C GLU A 139 3.00 -13.88 6.42
N LEU A 140 2.91 -12.92 7.36
CA LEU A 140 1.64 -12.60 8.01
C LEU A 140 0.63 -12.02 7.02
N ILE A 141 1.06 -11.11 6.13
CA ILE A 141 0.23 -10.57 5.05
C ILE A 141 -0.25 -11.69 4.14
N LEU A 142 0.67 -12.52 3.62
CA LEU A 142 0.34 -13.61 2.70
C LEU A 142 -0.69 -14.57 3.30
N ASN A 143 -0.49 -15.00 4.55
CA ASN A 143 -1.41 -15.92 5.21
C ASN A 143 -2.79 -15.30 5.46
N ASN A 144 -2.85 -14.01 5.80
CA ASN A 144 -4.13 -13.32 5.98
C ASN A 144 -4.88 -13.17 4.65
N ILE A 145 -4.21 -12.78 3.56
CA ILE A 145 -4.84 -12.70 2.22
C ILE A 145 -5.43 -14.06 1.82
N LYS A 146 -4.69 -15.17 2.00
CA LYS A 146 -5.19 -16.52 1.72
C LYS A 146 -6.47 -16.85 2.48
N GLU A 147 -6.51 -16.54 3.77
CA GLU A 147 -7.70 -16.77 4.62
C GLU A 147 -8.91 -15.91 4.23
N THR A 148 -8.71 -14.78 3.53
CA THR A 148 -9.83 -13.91 3.09
C THR A 148 -10.44 -14.32 1.75
N VAL A 149 -9.76 -15.18 0.97
CA VAL A 149 -10.21 -15.65 -0.35
C VAL A 149 -10.89 -17.03 -0.27
N ASP A 150 -10.68 -17.77 0.81
CA ASP A 150 -11.36 -19.04 1.14
C ASP A 150 -12.79 -18.85 1.67
#